data_AF-A0AAE0PZ73-F1
#
_entry.id   AF-A0AAE0PZ73-F1
#
_cell.length_a   1.000
_cell.length_b   1.000
_cell.length_c   1.000
_cell.angle_alpha   90.00
_cell.angle_beta   90.00
_cell.angle_gamma   90.00
#
_symmetry.space_group_name_H-M   'P 1'
#
loop_
_entity.id
_entity.type
_entity.pdbx_description
1 polymer ?
#
loop_
_entity_poly.entity_id
_entity_poly.type
_entity_poly.pdbx_seq_one_letter_code
_entity_poly.pdbx_strand_id
1 'polypeptide(L)'
;MDMLVRGTEVMGKFGVKERNLEGQMVVDFAKRMNMAVVNTYFQKREEHRVTYKSGGRRTQVDYILCRRGNLKEISDCKVVVGESVARQHRMVVYRMTLMVCKKKRSKIEIEKKTKWWKMKKEECCEEFRQKLRQALGGQVVLPDDWETTAEVIRETGRKVLGVSSGRRKEDKETWCWNEEAQDSVQRKRLAKKKWDMDRTEENRQEYKESQRRAKREVSKDKQKAYDELYTRLDTREGQKDLYRLARQRDRDGKDVQQVRIIKDRDGRMLTSEESVQWRWKKYFEELMNKENERGKK
;
A
#
# COMPACT_ATOMS: atom_id res chain seq x y z
N MET A 1 19.13 -25.56 37.49
CA MET A 1 19.36 -26.32 36.25
C MET A 1 18.29 -27.37 36.21
N ASP A 2 17.35 -27.27 35.26
CA ASP A 2 16.70 -28.44 34.66
C ASP A 2 16.08 -27.97 33.34
N MET A 3 16.88 -28.15 32.28
CA MET A 3 16.53 -27.99 30.88
C MET A 3 16.29 -29.39 30.32
N LEU A 4 15.05 -29.72 29.95
CA LEU A 4 14.62 -30.79 29.02
C LEU A 4 13.08 -30.81 29.15
N VAL A 5 12.20 -30.49 28.19
CA VAL A 5 12.20 -30.50 26.72
C VAL A 5 11.28 -29.35 26.27
N ARG A 6 11.82 -28.29 25.64
CA ARG A 6 11.00 -27.20 25.07
C ARG A 6 10.42 -27.65 23.74
N GLY A 7 9.16 -28.07 23.76
CA GLY A 7 8.41 -28.40 22.55
C GLY A 7 8.38 -27.23 21.57
N THR A 8 8.62 -27.56 20.30
CA THR A 8 8.45 -26.77 19.07
C THR A 8 7.00 -26.34 18.84
N GLU A 9 6.37 -25.70 19.82
CA GLU A 9 5.01 -25.22 19.66
C GLU A 9 5.03 -23.90 18.87
N VAL A 10 4.45 -23.97 17.68
CA VAL A 10 4.13 -22.86 16.78
C VAL A 10 2.86 -22.14 17.24
N MET A 11 2.01 -22.88 17.94
CA MET A 11 0.79 -22.41 18.57
C MET A 11 1.08 -22.01 20.02
N GLY A 12 0.38 -20.99 20.52
CA GLY A 12 0.36 -20.64 21.92
C GLY A 12 -0.74 -21.37 22.70
N LYS A 13 -0.77 -21.16 24.02
CA LYS A 13 -1.62 -21.87 24.98
C LYS A 13 -3.13 -21.59 24.86
N PHE A 14 -3.53 -20.56 24.11
CA PHE A 14 -4.91 -20.07 24.05
C PHE A 14 -5.61 -20.36 22.73
N GLY A 15 -5.02 -21.20 21.86
CA GLY A 15 -5.64 -21.66 20.63
C GLY A 15 -6.88 -22.54 20.85
N VAL A 16 -7.72 -22.64 19.83
CA VAL A 16 -8.85 -23.59 19.82
C VAL A 16 -8.30 -25.02 19.79
N LYS A 17 -8.86 -25.90 20.64
CA LYS A 17 -8.32 -27.24 20.88
C LYS A 17 -8.59 -28.22 19.73
N GLU A 18 -9.74 -28.09 19.08
CA GLU A 18 -10.14 -28.94 17.96
C GLU A 18 -9.64 -28.35 16.63
N ARG A 19 -9.08 -29.21 15.76
CA ARG A 19 -8.52 -28.84 14.47
C ARG A 19 -8.92 -29.85 13.41
N ASN A 20 -9.32 -29.36 12.24
CA ASN A 20 -9.49 -30.16 11.04
C ASN A 20 -8.15 -30.38 10.31
N LEU A 21 -8.17 -31.15 9.23
CA LEU A 21 -6.99 -31.46 8.41
C LEU A 21 -6.31 -30.18 7.89
N GLU A 22 -7.10 -29.22 7.42
CA GLU A 22 -6.61 -27.94 6.91
C GLU A 22 -5.94 -27.11 8.02
N GLY A 23 -6.53 -27.10 9.22
CA GLY A 23 -5.94 -26.48 10.40
C GLY A 23 -4.59 -27.12 10.78
N GLN A 24 -4.46 -28.43 10.60
CA GLN A 24 -3.20 -29.14 10.82
C GLN A 24 -2.15 -28.75 9.76
N MET A 25 -2.53 -28.63 8.48
CA MET A 25 -1.64 -28.16 7.42
C MET A 25 -1.08 -26.76 7.69
N VAL A 26 -1.89 -25.84 8.23
CA VAL A 26 -1.43 -24.49 8.62
C VAL A 26 -0.38 -24.57 9.74
N VAL A 27 -0.59 -25.44 10.72
CA VAL A 27 0.37 -25.66 11.81
C VAL A 27 1.68 -26.25 11.28
N ASP A 28 1.61 -27.22 10.37
CA ASP A 28 2.79 -27.86 9.80
C ASP A 28 3.57 -26.92 8.88
N PHE A 29 2.87 -26.09 8.10
CA PHE A 29 3.48 -24.99 7.35
C PHE A 29 4.23 -24.03 8.28
N ALA A 30 3.57 -23.57 9.35
CA ALA A 30 4.17 -22.62 10.27
C ALA A 30 5.34 -23.24 11.07
N LYS A 31 5.32 -24.56 11.33
CA LYS A 31 6.49 -25.31 11.87
C LYS A 31 7.65 -25.27 10.89
N ARG A 32 7.41 -25.64 9.63
CA ARG A 32 8.45 -25.69 8.59
C ARG A 32 9.07 -24.32 8.32
N MET A 33 8.27 -23.26 8.37
CA MET A 33 8.69 -21.88 8.11
C MET A 33 9.19 -21.14 9.36
N ASN A 34 9.28 -21.82 10.51
CA ASN A 34 9.68 -21.25 11.79
C ASN A 34 8.88 -19.97 12.16
N MET A 35 7.56 -20.06 12.00
CA MET A 35 6.59 -19.02 12.30
C MET A 35 5.82 -19.32 13.59
N ALA A 36 5.09 -18.33 14.09
CA ALA A 36 4.20 -18.42 15.23
C ALA A 36 2.78 -17.99 14.81
N VAL A 37 1.78 -18.74 15.26
CA VAL A 37 0.36 -18.44 15.02
C VAL A 37 -0.12 -17.48 16.11
N VAL A 38 -0.01 -16.19 15.82
CA VAL A 38 -0.11 -15.09 16.79
C VAL A 38 -1.41 -15.13 17.60
N ASN A 39 -2.54 -15.43 16.96
CA ASN A 39 -3.85 -15.45 17.60
C ASN A 39 -3.95 -16.39 18.81
N THR A 40 -3.07 -17.39 18.88
CA THR A 40 -3.11 -18.43 19.93
C THR A 40 -2.24 -18.11 21.15
N TYR A 41 -1.45 -17.04 21.11
CA TYR A 41 -0.55 -16.65 22.21
C TYR A 41 -1.20 -15.72 23.23
N PHE A 42 -2.33 -15.10 22.92
CA PHE A 42 -2.99 -14.12 23.78
C PHE A 42 -4.29 -14.66 24.37
N GLN A 43 -4.45 -14.52 25.68
CA GLN A 43 -5.69 -14.89 26.35
C GLN A 43 -6.79 -13.89 25.97
N LYS A 44 -7.86 -14.40 25.34
CA LYS A 44 -9.03 -13.61 24.94
C LYS A 44 -10.33 -14.30 25.33
N ARG A 45 -11.38 -13.50 25.52
CA ARG A 45 -12.76 -14.00 25.63
C ARG A 45 -13.14 -14.75 24.36
N GLU A 46 -14.01 -15.76 24.47
CA GLU A 46 -14.40 -16.62 23.34
C GLU A 46 -14.89 -15.80 22.13
N GLU A 47 -15.69 -14.77 22.37
CA GLU A 47 -16.21 -13.90 21.31
C GLU A 47 -15.11 -13.18 20.52
N HIS A 48 -13.99 -12.87 21.17
CA HIS A 48 -12.82 -12.19 20.58
C HIS A 48 -11.81 -13.18 19.98
N ARG A 49 -12.12 -14.48 19.94
CA ARG A 49 -11.34 -15.53 19.24
C ARG A 49 -12.01 -16.02 17.97
N VAL A 50 -13.35 -16.05 17.94
CA VAL A 50 -14.15 -16.52 16.80
C VAL A 50 -13.99 -15.55 15.64
N THR A 51 -13.45 -16.02 14.51
CA THR A 51 -13.28 -15.21 13.29
C THR A 51 -14.39 -15.44 12.28
N TYR A 52 -15.08 -16.57 12.35
CA TYR A 52 -16.20 -16.90 11.47
C TYR A 52 -17.43 -17.33 12.25
N LYS A 53 -18.60 -16.77 11.89
CA LYS A 53 -19.90 -17.11 12.49
C LYS A 53 -20.98 -17.22 11.42
N SER A 54 -21.61 -18.40 11.31
CA SER A 54 -22.73 -18.64 10.39
C SER A 54 -23.66 -19.71 10.96
N GLY A 55 -24.98 -19.48 10.93
CA GLY A 55 -25.99 -20.49 11.29
C GLY A 55 -25.78 -21.14 12.67
N GLY A 56 -25.39 -20.37 13.69
CA GLY A 56 -25.11 -20.89 15.04
C GLY A 56 -23.71 -21.51 15.22
N ARG A 57 -23.00 -21.83 14.14
CA ARG A 57 -21.61 -22.31 14.19
C ARG A 57 -20.63 -21.17 14.39
N ARG A 58 -19.59 -21.40 15.20
CA ARG A 58 -18.54 -20.45 15.55
C ARG A 58 -17.18 -21.13 15.36
N THR A 59 -16.35 -20.61 14.47
CA THR A 59 -15.03 -21.19 14.17
C THR A 59 -13.95 -20.11 14.12
N GLN A 60 -12.69 -20.55 14.23
CA GLN A 60 -11.51 -19.73 14.03
C GLN A 60 -10.81 -20.21 12.76
N VAL A 61 -10.87 -19.42 11.70
CA VAL A 61 -10.31 -19.76 10.38
C VAL A 61 -9.33 -18.71 9.86
N ASP A 62 -9.34 -17.51 10.44
CA ASP A 62 -8.47 -16.41 10.05
C ASP A 62 -7.32 -16.28 11.07
N TYR A 63 -6.09 -16.44 10.60
CA TYR A 63 -4.89 -16.46 11.44
C TYR A 63 -3.85 -15.46 10.96
N ILE A 64 -3.15 -14.86 11.92
CA ILE A 64 -1.97 -14.03 11.66
C ILE A 64 -0.73 -14.87 12.00
N LEU A 65 0.14 -15.03 11.01
CA LEU A 65 1.43 -15.68 11.18
C LEU A 65 2.52 -14.61 11.27
N CYS A 66 3.44 -14.77 12.22
CA CYS A 66 4.65 -13.96 12.28
C CYS A 66 5.88 -14.84 12.40
N ARG A 67 7.06 -14.34 11.99
CA ARG A 67 8.32 -15.03 12.30
C ARG A 67 8.50 -15.08 13.82
N ARG A 68 9.03 -16.18 14.34
CA ARG A 68 9.24 -16.33 15.80
C ARG A 68 10.10 -15.20 16.39
N GLY A 69 11.11 -14.74 15.66
CA GLY A 69 11.97 -13.64 16.11
C GLY A 69 11.23 -12.30 16.31
N ASN A 70 10.14 -12.07 15.58
CA ASN A 70 9.31 -10.87 15.67
C ASN A 70 8.12 -11.02 16.63
N LEU A 71 7.87 -12.22 17.18
CA LEU A 71 6.74 -12.45 18.08
C LEU A 71 6.79 -11.53 19.31
N LYS A 72 8.00 -11.22 19.80
CA LYS A 72 8.24 -10.29 20.91
C LYS A 72 7.82 -8.83 20.62
N GLU A 73 7.70 -8.46 19.35
CA GLU A 73 7.27 -7.11 18.93
C GLU A 73 5.74 -7.00 18.92
N ILE A 74 5.03 -8.12 18.99
CA ILE A 74 3.57 -8.16 19.02
C ILE A 74 3.11 -8.09 20.47
N SER A 75 2.33 -7.07 20.80
CA SER A 75 1.80 -6.82 22.15
C SER A 75 0.37 -7.34 22.33
N ASP A 76 -0.41 -7.43 21.24
CA ASP A 76 -1.78 -7.93 21.32
C ASP A 76 -2.25 -8.53 19.99
N CYS A 77 -3.20 -9.46 20.04
CA CYS A 77 -3.96 -9.95 18.89
C CYS A 77 -5.40 -10.25 19.32
N LYS A 78 -6.38 -9.68 18.63
CA LYS A 78 -7.80 -9.80 18.96
C LYS A 78 -8.70 -9.78 17.72
N VAL A 79 -9.86 -10.39 17.84
CA VAL A 79 -10.94 -10.26 16.86
C VAL A 79 -11.89 -9.13 17.27
N VAL A 80 -12.28 -8.28 16.31
CA VAL A 80 -13.23 -7.19 16.51
C VAL A 80 -14.66 -7.68 16.25
N VAL A 81 -15.51 -7.64 17.28
CA VAL A 81 -16.88 -8.22 17.24
C VAL A 81 -17.94 -7.24 16.69
N GLY A 82 -17.65 -5.93 16.68
CA GLY A 82 -18.60 -4.87 16.28
C GLY A 82 -18.50 -4.38 14.83
N GLU A 83 -17.40 -4.68 14.14
CA GLU A 83 -17.14 -4.26 12.75
C GLU A 83 -17.28 -5.45 11.79
N SER A 84 -18.43 -5.55 11.12
CA SER A 84 -18.67 -6.53 10.07
C SER A 84 -18.12 -6.02 8.73
N VAL A 85 -16.86 -6.36 8.43
CA VAL A 85 -16.32 -6.22 7.06
C VAL A 85 -17.11 -7.15 6.12
N ALA A 86 -17.51 -8.33 6.61
CA ALA A 86 -18.38 -9.28 5.95
C ALA A 86 -19.49 -9.79 6.88
N ARG A 87 -20.54 -10.41 6.33
CA ARG A 87 -21.67 -10.96 7.10
C ARG A 87 -21.27 -12.10 8.04
N GLN A 88 -20.27 -12.89 7.68
CA GLN A 88 -19.85 -14.10 8.40
C GLN A 88 -18.44 -14.00 9.00
N HIS A 89 -17.52 -13.28 8.35
CA HIS A 89 -16.15 -13.09 8.83
C HIS A 89 -16.01 -11.84 9.69
N ARG A 90 -15.16 -11.95 10.72
CA ARG A 90 -14.80 -10.89 11.66
C ARG A 90 -13.34 -10.53 11.49
N MET A 91 -13.03 -9.25 11.66
CA MET A 91 -11.68 -8.75 11.44
C MET A 91 -10.73 -9.16 12.58
N VAL A 92 -9.59 -9.73 12.21
CA VAL A 92 -8.47 -10.02 13.13
C VAL A 92 -7.51 -8.84 13.11
N VAL A 93 -7.19 -8.31 14.29
CA VAL A 93 -6.28 -7.17 14.45
C VAL A 93 -5.18 -7.55 15.42
N TYR A 94 -3.94 -7.25 15.06
CA TYR A 94 -2.80 -7.33 15.96
C TYR A 94 -2.20 -5.95 16.22
N ARG A 95 -1.59 -5.79 17.39
CA ARG A 95 -0.83 -4.60 17.77
C ARG A 95 0.63 -4.98 17.83
N MET A 96 1.45 -4.25 17.08
CA MET A 96 2.88 -4.46 16.98
C MET A 96 3.61 -3.14 17.25
N THR A 97 4.70 -3.23 18.03
CA THR A 97 5.58 -2.11 18.30
C THR A 97 6.90 -2.35 17.58
N LEU A 98 7.15 -1.57 16.53
CA LEU A 98 8.40 -1.62 15.78
C LEU A 98 9.32 -0.49 16.25
N MET A 99 10.54 -0.84 16.63
CA MET A 99 11.59 0.16 16.79
C MET A 99 12.06 0.59 15.41
N VAL A 100 11.51 1.70 14.92
CA VAL A 100 12.00 2.33 13.68
C VAL A 100 13.26 3.10 14.05
N CYS A 101 14.42 2.45 13.91
CA CYS A 101 15.66 3.18 13.74
C CYS A 101 15.51 3.99 12.44
N LYS A 102 15.14 5.27 12.56
CA LYS A 102 15.18 6.21 11.45
C LYS A 102 16.64 6.25 11.01
N LYS A 103 17.01 5.42 10.03
CA LYS A 103 18.17 5.69 9.21
C LYS A 103 17.91 7.12 8.73
N LYS A 104 18.73 8.08 9.18
CA LYS A 104 18.74 9.41 8.58
C LYS A 104 18.95 9.11 7.11
N ARG A 105 17.88 9.17 6.30
CA ARG A 105 18.06 9.25 4.86
C ARG A 105 19.03 10.39 4.72
N SER A 106 20.21 10.13 4.14
CA SER A 106 21.07 11.21 3.69
C SER A 106 20.12 12.21 3.05
N LYS A 107 20.22 13.47 3.48
CA LYS A 107 19.38 14.54 2.99
C LYS A 107 19.61 14.50 1.48
N ILE A 108 18.74 13.82 0.72
CA ILE A 108 18.81 13.85 -0.73
C ILE A 108 18.50 15.30 -1.00
N GLU A 109 19.55 16.05 -1.30
CA GLU A 109 19.43 17.44 -1.66
C GLU A 109 18.75 17.42 -3.03
N ILE A 110 17.42 17.36 -3.01
CA ILE A 110 16.63 17.42 -4.22
C ILE A 110 16.85 18.85 -4.72
N GLU A 111 17.59 18.94 -5.81
CA GLU A 111 17.98 20.19 -6.42
C GLU A 111 16.73 21.05 -6.66
N LYS A 112 16.76 22.27 -6.11
CA LYS A 112 15.66 23.22 -6.26
C LYS A 112 15.62 23.70 -7.70
N LYS A 113 14.59 23.31 -8.44
CA LYS A 113 14.43 23.70 -9.86
C LYS A 113 13.62 24.98 -10.00
N THR A 114 14.01 25.84 -10.93
CA THR A 114 13.22 27.02 -11.35
C THR A 114 11.85 26.58 -11.86
N LYS A 115 10.79 27.33 -11.49
CA LYS A 115 9.40 27.01 -11.86
C LYS A 115 9.05 27.45 -13.29
N TRP A 116 9.73 26.90 -14.31
CA TRP A 116 9.56 27.28 -15.71
C TRP A 116 8.12 27.22 -16.22
N TRP A 117 7.28 26.32 -15.68
CA TRP A 117 5.86 26.22 -16.05
C TRP A 117 5.05 27.49 -15.76
N LYS A 118 5.52 28.40 -14.89
CA LYS A 118 4.88 29.69 -14.68
C LYS A 118 4.97 30.62 -15.89
N MET A 119 5.87 30.34 -16.85
CA MET A 119 5.93 31.09 -18.12
C MET A 119 4.68 30.91 -18.99
N LYS A 120 3.81 29.94 -18.69
CA LYS A 120 2.49 29.84 -19.33
C LYS A 120 1.56 31.01 -19.00
N LYS A 121 1.86 31.78 -17.94
CA LYS A 121 1.12 33.00 -17.59
C LYS A 121 1.81 34.18 -18.28
N GLU A 122 1.03 34.96 -19.03
CA GLU A 122 1.55 36.10 -19.79
C GLU A 122 2.24 37.12 -18.88
N GLU A 123 1.62 37.47 -17.74
CA GLU A 123 2.18 38.39 -16.73
C GLU A 123 3.58 37.96 -16.25
N CYS A 124 3.77 36.67 -15.96
CA CYS A 124 5.07 36.14 -15.53
C CYS A 124 6.11 36.13 -16.68
N CYS A 125 5.65 36.00 -17.93
CA CYS A 125 6.49 36.04 -19.11
C CYS A 125 7.00 37.46 -19.38
N GLU A 126 6.11 38.45 -19.30
CA GLU A 126 6.45 39.87 -19.46
C GLU A 126 7.38 40.36 -18.37
N GLU A 127 7.09 40.05 -17.11
CA GLU A 127 7.95 40.41 -15.97
C GLU A 127 9.34 39.79 -16.10
N PHE A 128 9.42 38.53 -16.56
CA PHE A 128 10.69 37.86 -16.82
C PHE A 128 11.47 38.53 -17.95
N ARG A 129 10.83 38.85 -19.08
CA ARG A 129 11.46 39.53 -20.21
C ARG A 129 11.98 40.91 -19.81
N GLN A 130 11.21 41.67 -19.04
CA GLN A 130 11.59 43.00 -18.58
C GLN A 130 12.82 42.92 -17.66
N LYS A 131 12.81 42.04 -16.67
CA LYS A 131 13.94 41.86 -15.74
C LYS A 131 15.17 41.28 -16.41
N LEU A 132 14.98 40.40 -17.41
CA LEU A 132 16.08 39.85 -18.19
C LEU A 132 16.75 40.95 -19.04
N ARG A 133 15.96 41.79 -19.70
CA ARG A 133 16.48 42.95 -20.45
C ARG A 133 17.23 43.93 -19.55
N GLN A 134 16.71 44.20 -18.36
CA GLN A 134 17.39 45.05 -17.37
C GLN A 134 18.72 44.43 -16.91
N ALA A 135 18.74 43.12 -16.62
CA ALA A 135 19.94 42.41 -16.19
C ALA A 135 21.03 42.35 -17.27
N LEU A 136 20.64 42.38 -18.55
CA LEU A 136 21.55 42.42 -19.70
C LEU A 136 21.84 43.86 -20.19
N GLY A 137 21.57 44.88 -19.38
CA GLY A 137 21.92 46.27 -19.68
C GLY A 137 21.17 46.88 -20.87
N GLY A 138 20.00 46.32 -21.24
CA GLY A 138 19.19 46.83 -22.36
C GLY A 138 19.77 46.53 -23.75
N GLN A 139 20.78 45.66 -23.85
CA GLN A 139 21.33 45.26 -25.15
C GLN A 139 20.30 44.47 -25.97
N VAL A 140 20.19 44.81 -27.25
CA VAL A 140 19.32 44.12 -28.22
C VAL A 140 19.95 42.79 -28.68
N VAL A 141 21.28 42.71 -28.66
CA VAL A 141 22.08 41.54 -29.04
C VAL A 141 22.64 40.91 -27.78
N LEU A 142 22.46 39.59 -27.64
CA LEU A 142 22.99 38.84 -26.51
C LEU A 142 24.52 38.81 -26.58
N PRO A 143 25.22 38.89 -25.44
CA PRO A 143 26.66 38.69 -25.39
C PRO A 143 27.04 37.34 -26.02
N ASP A 144 28.17 37.31 -26.74
CA ASP A 144 28.69 36.10 -27.39
C ASP A 144 29.12 35.02 -26.36
N ASP A 145 29.26 35.42 -25.10
CA ASP A 145 29.49 34.51 -23.97
C ASP A 145 28.18 33.86 -23.49
N TRP A 146 27.98 32.64 -23.96
CA TRP A 146 26.83 31.82 -23.59
C TRP A 146 26.79 31.43 -22.10
N GLU A 147 27.94 31.23 -21.45
CA GLU A 147 27.96 30.78 -20.04
C GLU A 147 27.42 31.88 -19.13
N THR A 148 27.92 33.10 -19.30
CA THR A 148 27.46 34.29 -18.58
C THR A 148 25.98 34.58 -18.90
N THR A 149 25.59 34.49 -20.17
CA THR A 149 24.19 34.71 -20.57
C THR A 149 23.23 33.68 -19.96
N ALA A 150 23.62 32.40 -19.97
CA ALA A 150 22.85 31.32 -19.37
C ALA A 150 22.76 31.44 -17.84
N GLU A 151 23.79 31.96 -17.16
CA GLU A 151 23.75 32.28 -15.74
C GLU A 151 22.74 33.39 -15.43
N VAL A 152 22.80 34.50 -16.17
CA VAL A 152 21.86 35.62 -16.02
C VAL A 152 20.41 35.16 -16.25
N ILE A 153 20.17 34.33 -17.27
CA ILE A 153 18.84 33.74 -17.54
C ILE A 153 18.39 32.85 -16.37
N ARG A 154 19.25 31.96 -15.87
CA ARG A 154 18.93 31.05 -14.77
C ARG A 154 18.64 31.82 -13.49
N GLU A 155 19.42 32.86 -13.18
CA GLU A 155 19.26 33.68 -11.98
C GLU A 155 17.99 34.54 -12.05
N THR A 156 17.74 35.18 -13.19
CA THR A 156 16.51 35.93 -13.44
C THR A 156 15.29 35.01 -13.31
N GLY A 157 15.38 33.80 -13.87
CA GLY A 157 14.33 32.79 -13.77
C GLY A 157 14.05 32.40 -12.32
N ARG A 158 15.10 32.19 -11.51
CA ARG A 158 14.96 31.91 -10.07
C ARG A 158 14.31 33.07 -9.31
N LYS A 159 14.64 34.33 -9.64
CA LYS A 159 14.09 35.54 -9.00
C LYS A 159 12.61 35.76 -9.34
N VAL A 160 12.24 35.63 -10.62
CA VAL A 160 10.88 35.93 -11.10
C VAL A 160 9.93 34.75 -10.90
N LEU A 161 10.32 33.56 -11.38
CA LEU A 161 9.44 32.39 -11.35
C LEU A 161 9.46 31.70 -9.98
N GLY A 162 10.52 31.94 -9.21
CA GLY A 162 10.79 31.28 -7.94
C GLY A 162 11.35 29.86 -8.14
N VAL A 163 11.81 29.28 -7.03
CA VAL A 163 12.32 27.91 -6.99
C VAL A 163 11.32 26.95 -6.36
N SER A 164 11.30 25.70 -6.83
CA SER A 164 10.52 24.64 -6.20
C SER A 164 11.11 24.28 -4.83
N SER A 165 10.25 23.84 -3.91
CA SER A 165 10.66 23.44 -2.55
C SER A 165 11.38 22.08 -2.51
N GLY A 166 11.60 21.44 -3.66
CA GLY A 166 12.21 20.11 -3.77
C GLY A 166 11.33 18.95 -3.26
N ARG A 167 10.24 19.22 -2.54
CA ARG A 167 9.27 18.21 -2.12
C ARG A 167 8.09 18.16 -3.09
N ARG A 168 7.87 16.99 -3.68
CA ARG A 168 6.55 16.64 -4.20
C ARG A 168 5.62 16.60 -2.99
N LYS A 169 4.62 17.49 -2.94
CA LYS A 169 3.50 17.30 -2.01
C LYS A 169 2.87 15.98 -2.43
N GLU A 170 2.95 14.97 -1.56
CA GLU A 170 2.01 13.87 -1.65
C GLU A 170 0.66 14.49 -1.31
N ASP A 171 -0.17 14.69 -2.34
CA ASP A 171 -1.59 14.98 -2.12
C ASP A 171 -2.17 13.73 -1.47
N LYS A 172 -2.19 13.74 -0.14
CA LYS A 172 -2.75 12.67 0.71
C LYS A 172 -4.27 12.77 0.81
N GLU A 173 -4.87 13.79 0.22
CA GLU A 173 -6.30 13.82 0.02
C GLU A 173 -6.63 12.82 -1.08
N THR A 174 -7.26 11.72 -0.65
CA THR A 174 -7.86 10.73 -1.53
C THR A 174 -8.57 11.47 -2.66
N TRP A 175 -8.10 11.30 -3.88
CA TRP A 175 -8.47 12.02 -5.12
C TRP A 175 -9.96 12.29 -5.36
N CYS A 176 -10.87 11.61 -4.64
CA CYS A 176 -12.33 11.72 -4.76
C CYS A 176 -13.04 12.13 -3.46
N TRP A 177 -12.38 12.84 -2.54
CA TRP A 177 -12.93 13.19 -1.23
C TRP A 177 -13.58 14.58 -1.24
N ASN A 178 -14.91 14.64 -1.15
CA ASN A 178 -15.68 15.89 -1.04
C ASN A 178 -16.30 16.05 0.36
N GLU A 179 -16.84 17.24 0.64
CA GLU A 179 -17.52 17.55 1.91
C GLU A 179 -18.74 16.65 2.15
N GLU A 180 -19.51 16.33 1.10
CA GLU A 180 -20.74 15.53 1.20
C GLU A 180 -20.48 14.05 1.56
N ALA A 181 -19.45 13.42 0.98
CA ALA A 181 -19.03 12.08 1.37
C ALA A 181 -18.43 12.07 2.76
N GLN A 182 -17.65 13.09 3.12
CA GLN A 182 -17.09 13.21 4.46
C GLN A 182 -18.21 13.28 5.50
N ASP A 183 -19.17 14.17 5.29
CA ASP A 183 -20.32 14.38 6.16
C ASP A 183 -21.21 13.11 6.23
N SER A 184 -21.47 12.46 5.08
CA SER A 184 -22.20 11.19 5.04
C SER A 184 -21.48 10.06 5.79
N VAL A 185 -20.15 9.99 5.71
CA VAL A 185 -19.33 9.02 6.47
C VAL A 185 -19.35 9.32 7.96
N GLN A 186 -19.32 10.60 8.36
CA GLN A 186 -19.44 11.01 9.76
C GLN A 186 -20.81 10.66 10.33
N ARG A 187 -21.91 10.97 9.62
CA ARG A 187 -23.26 10.56 10.03
C ARG A 187 -23.40 9.05 10.20
N LYS A 188 -22.83 8.27 9.28
CA LYS A 188 -22.77 6.80 9.41
C LYS A 188 -22.06 6.36 10.69
N ARG A 189 -20.95 7.01 11.06
CA ARG A 189 -20.20 6.71 12.30
C ARG A 189 -21.02 7.04 13.55
N LEU A 190 -21.71 8.17 13.56
CA LEU A 190 -22.59 8.58 14.67
C LEU A 190 -23.77 7.62 14.86
N ALA A 191 -24.47 7.28 13.77
CA ALA A 191 -25.59 6.32 13.82
C ALA A 191 -25.13 4.93 14.28
N LYS A 192 -23.92 4.51 13.91
CA LYS A 192 -23.32 3.26 14.40
C LYS A 192 -23.05 3.31 15.91
N LYS A 193 -22.48 4.41 16.40
CA LYS A 193 -22.22 4.60 17.84
C LYS A 193 -23.52 4.54 18.65
N LYS A 194 -24.59 5.15 18.14
CA LYS A 194 -25.93 5.12 18.75
C LYS A 194 -26.52 3.70 18.78
N TRP A 195 -26.43 2.97 17.66
CA TRP A 195 -26.86 1.56 17.62
C TRP A 195 -26.03 0.66 18.55
N ASP A 196 -24.74 0.91 18.68
CA ASP A 196 -23.86 0.14 19.57
C ASP A 196 -24.18 0.36 21.05
N MET A 197 -24.73 1.51 21.43
CA MET A 197 -25.17 1.81 22.80
C MET A 197 -26.52 1.17 23.12
N ASP A 198 -27.57 1.47 22.35
CA ASP A 198 -28.95 1.14 22.77
C ASP A 198 -29.46 -0.18 22.17
N ARG A 199 -28.81 -0.70 21.11
CA ARG A 199 -29.17 -1.92 20.36
C ARG A 199 -30.64 -2.06 19.94
N THR A 200 -31.38 -0.95 19.83
CA THR A 200 -32.77 -0.93 19.34
C THR A 200 -32.86 -1.18 17.83
N GLU A 201 -34.00 -1.67 17.34
CA GLU A 201 -34.22 -1.90 15.90
C GLU A 201 -34.32 -0.57 15.12
N GLU A 202 -34.83 0.50 15.74
CA GLU A 202 -34.85 1.86 15.19
C GLU A 202 -33.43 2.38 14.91
N ASN A 203 -32.53 2.29 15.88
CA ASN A 203 -31.13 2.70 15.71
C ASN A 203 -30.42 1.81 14.67
N ARG A 204 -30.78 0.53 14.59
CA ARG A 204 -30.25 -0.38 13.56
C ARG A 204 -30.69 0.05 12.16
N GLN A 205 -31.95 0.48 12.01
CA GLN A 205 -32.49 0.95 10.74
C GLN A 205 -31.83 2.28 10.33
N GLU A 206 -31.70 3.23 11.27
CA GLU A 206 -31.00 4.51 11.08
C GLU A 206 -29.53 4.30 10.63
N TYR A 207 -28.83 3.34 11.25
CA TYR A 207 -27.48 2.96 10.83
C TYR A 207 -27.45 2.36 9.41
N LYS A 208 -28.38 1.46 9.06
CA LYS A 208 -28.44 0.86 7.70
C LYS A 208 -28.68 1.93 6.64
N GLU A 209 -29.56 2.88 6.90
CA GLU A 209 -29.86 3.98 5.98
C GLU A 209 -28.66 4.90 5.80
N SER A 210 -28.03 5.30 6.90
CA SER A 210 -26.79 6.09 6.87
C SER A 210 -25.65 5.37 6.15
N GLN A 211 -25.55 4.05 6.32
CA GLN A 211 -24.57 3.22 5.60
C GLN A 211 -24.84 3.19 4.10
N ARG A 212 -26.10 3.04 3.67
CA ARG A 212 -26.48 3.08 2.25
C ARG A 212 -26.23 4.46 1.65
N ARG A 213 -26.51 5.53 2.40
CA ARG A 213 -26.27 6.91 1.96
C ARG A 213 -24.78 7.18 1.76
N ALA A 214 -23.95 6.85 2.75
CA ALA A 214 -22.50 6.99 2.64
C ALA A 214 -21.91 6.18 1.47
N LYS A 215 -22.40 4.96 1.22
CA LYS A 215 -21.98 4.18 0.05
C LYS A 215 -22.36 4.85 -1.27
N ARG A 216 -23.55 5.43 -1.36
CA ARG A 216 -24.03 6.14 -2.56
C ARG A 216 -23.18 7.37 -2.85
N GLU A 217 -22.96 8.25 -1.87
CA GLU A 217 -22.17 9.47 -2.09
C GLU A 217 -20.72 9.14 -2.49
N VAL A 218 -20.06 8.23 -1.77
CA VAL A 218 -18.71 7.77 -2.15
C VAL A 218 -18.68 7.16 -3.56
N SER A 219 -19.75 6.50 -4.00
CA SER A 219 -19.83 5.97 -5.36
C SER A 219 -20.00 7.07 -6.41
N LYS A 220 -20.84 8.07 -6.15
CA LYS A 220 -21.02 9.21 -7.05
C LYS A 220 -19.73 10.00 -7.21
N ASP A 221 -18.99 10.24 -6.13
CA ASP A 221 -17.76 11.02 -6.20
C ASP A 221 -16.65 10.28 -6.91
N LYS A 222 -16.55 8.98 -6.69
CA LYS A 222 -15.67 8.12 -7.49
C LYS A 222 -16.04 8.19 -8.96
N GLN A 223 -17.33 8.09 -9.29
CA GLN A 223 -17.80 8.14 -10.67
C GLN A 223 -17.45 9.48 -11.31
N LYS A 224 -17.78 10.61 -10.66
CA LYS A 224 -17.45 11.95 -11.14
C LYS A 224 -15.95 12.11 -11.38
N ALA A 225 -15.13 11.66 -10.43
CA ALA A 225 -13.67 11.74 -10.57
C ALA A 225 -13.12 10.84 -11.69
N TYR A 226 -13.79 9.72 -11.99
CA TYR A 226 -13.49 8.91 -13.17
C TYR A 226 -13.95 9.57 -14.46
N ASP A 227 -15.13 10.18 -14.50
CA ASP A 227 -15.66 10.87 -15.67
C ASP A 227 -14.77 12.07 -16.06
N GLU A 228 -14.31 12.85 -15.09
CA GLU A 228 -13.31 13.91 -15.28
C GLU A 228 -11.97 13.36 -15.79
N LEU A 229 -11.54 12.20 -15.26
CA LEU A 229 -10.35 11.53 -15.75
C LEU A 229 -10.52 11.08 -17.20
N TYR A 230 -11.64 10.44 -17.56
CA TYR A 230 -11.91 9.97 -18.92
C TYR A 230 -11.98 11.13 -19.91
N THR A 231 -12.69 12.20 -19.56
CA THR A 231 -12.75 13.43 -20.37
C THR A 231 -11.35 13.99 -20.64
N ARG A 232 -10.48 13.98 -19.63
CA ARG A 232 -9.09 14.41 -19.78
C ARG A 232 -8.29 13.45 -20.67
N LEU A 233 -8.51 12.14 -20.56
CA LEU A 233 -7.84 11.11 -21.36
C LEU A 233 -8.18 11.17 -22.85
N ASP A 234 -9.36 11.67 -23.21
CA ASP A 234 -9.77 11.89 -24.61
C ASP A 234 -8.98 13.02 -25.30
N THR A 235 -8.24 13.83 -24.53
CA THR A 235 -7.34 14.84 -25.08
C THR A 235 -5.99 14.24 -25.48
N ARG A 236 -5.33 14.83 -26.48
CA ARG A 236 -3.98 14.44 -26.92
C ARG A 236 -2.92 14.54 -25.80
N GLU A 237 -3.15 15.40 -24.82
CA GLU A 237 -2.32 15.55 -23.62
C GLU A 237 -2.61 14.46 -22.58
N GLY A 238 -3.88 14.06 -22.41
CA GLY A 238 -4.30 12.99 -21.52
C GLY A 238 -3.84 11.59 -21.92
N GLN A 239 -3.70 11.32 -23.22
CA GLN A 239 -3.10 10.06 -23.70
C GLN A 239 -1.71 9.81 -23.09
N LYS A 240 -0.87 10.85 -22.95
CA LYS A 240 0.44 10.74 -22.30
C LYS A 240 0.34 10.41 -20.82
N ASP A 241 -0.70 10.88 -20.14
CA ASP A 241 -0.98 10.56 -18.75
C ASP A 241 -1.45 9.10 -18.58
N LEU A 242 -2.22 8.55 -19.53
CA LEU A 242 -2.59 7.13 -19.54
C LEU A 242 -1.37 6.22 -19.60
N TYR A 243 -0.46 6.48 -20.55
CA TYR A 243 0.80 5.72 -20.67
C TYR A 243 1.69 5.87 -19.43
N ARG A 244 1.59 6.98 -18.69
CA ARG A 244 2.29 7.16 -17.42
C ARG A 244 1.65 6.34 -16.31
N LEU A 245 0.32 6.37 -16.19
CA LEU A 245 -0.46 5.60 -15.22
C LEU A 245 -0.27 4.09 -15.42
N ALA A 246 -0.30 3.61 -16.67
CA ALA A 246 -0.05 2.22 -17.01
C ALA A 246 1.37 1.77 -16.61
N ARG A 247 2.40 2.55 -16.97
CA ARG A 247 3.80 2.29 -16.56
C ARG A 247 4.04 2.38 -15.05
N GLN A 248 3.25 3.17 -14.34
CA GLN A 248 3.33 3.24 -12.88
C GLN A 248 2.69 2.00 -12.25
N ARG A 249 1.50 1.60 -12.70
CA ARG A 249 0.85 0.36 -12.27
C ARG A 249 1.70 -0.89 -12.53
N ASP A 250 2.32 -0.99 -13.71
CA ASP A 250 3.25 -2.08 -14.04
C ASP A 250 4.45 -2.12 -13.07
N ARG A 251 4.99 -0.96 -12.68
CA ARG A 251 6.08 -0.89 -11.69
C ARG A 251 5.62 -1.22 -10.27
N ASP A 252 4.43 -0.76 -9.88
CA ASP A 252 3.88 -0.96 -8.54
C ASP A 252 3.38 -2.41 -8.34
N GLY A 253 2.96 -3.10 -9.41
CA GLY A 253 2.52 -4.50 -9.40
C GLY A 253 3.65 -5.53 -9.44
N LYS A 254 4.91 -5.11 -9.60
CA LYS A 254 6.07 -5.99 -9.52
C LYS A 254 6.50 -6.13 -8.05
N ASP A 255 5.97 -7.14 -7.36
CA ASP A 255 6.33 -7.50 -5.98
C ASP A 255 7.84 -7.75 -5.79
N VAL A 256 8.54 -8.08 -6.87
CA VAL A 256 9.98 -8.21 -6.92
C VAL A 256 10.49 -7.35 -8.08
N GLN A 257 11.01 -6.16 -7.78
CA GLN A 257 11.52 -5.25 -8.80
C GLN A 257 12.74 -5.79 -9.56
N GLN A 258 13.43 -6.80 -9.01
CA GLN A 258 14.38 -7.68 -9.71
C GLN A 258 14.55 -8.97 -8.90
N VAL A 259 14.24 -10.14 -9.48
CA VAL A 259 14.82 -11.39 -8.96
C VAL A 259 16.28 -11.37 -9.40
N ARG A 260 17.13 -10.71 -8.61
CA ARG A 260 18.54 -10.50 -8.99
C ARG A 260 19.37 -11.76 -8.89
N ILE A 261 18.94 -12.79 -8.16
CA ILE A 261 19.81 -13.92 -7.87
C ILE A 261 19.05 -15.24 -7.74
N ILE A 262 19.38 -16.20 -8.60
CA ILE A 262 18.90 -17.59 -8.52
C ILE A 262 20.09 -18.53 -8.57
N LYS A 263 20.05 -19.65 -7.83
CA LYS A 263 21.07 -20.68 -7.93
C LYS A 263 20.82 -21.59 -9.14
N ASP A 264 21.85 -21.85 -9.92
CA ASP A 264 21.82 -22.90 -10.92
C ASP A 264 21.80 -24.30 -10.28
N ARG A 265 21.82 -25.35 -11.12
CA ARG A 265 21.81 -26.74 -10.67
C ARG A 265 23.06 -27.10 -9.85
N ASP A 266 24.17 -26.43 -10.13
CA ASP A 266 25.48 -26.65 -9.51
C ASP A 266 25.71 -25.73 -8.29
N GLY A 267 24.67 -24.99 -7.88
CA GLY A 267 24.69 -24.10 -6.73
C GLY A 267 25.34 -22.73 -6.97
N ARG A 268 25.72 -22.40 -8.20
CA ARG A 268 26.31 -21.11 -8.58
C ARG A 268 25.23 -20.04 -8.72
N MET A 269 25.59 -18.81 -8.35
CA MET A 269 24.65 -17.69 -8.30
C MET A 269 24.54 -17.03 -9.69
N LEU A 270 23.35 -17.06 -10.28
CA LEU A 270 23.01 -16.39 -11.53
C LEU A 270 22.47 -14.99 -11.25
N THR A 271 23.10 -13.97 -11.82
CA THR A 271 22.79 -12.57 -11.51
C THR A 271 22.26 -11.73 -12.66
N SER A 272 22.29 -12.25 -13.91
CA SER A 272 21.72 -11.56 -15.07
C SER A 272 20.27 -11.95 -15.30
N GLU A 273 19.46 -11.02 -15.79
CA GLU A 273 18.03 -11.24 -16.03
C GLU A 273 17.78 -12.38 -17.03
N GLU A 274 18.56 -12.44 -18.09
CA GLU A 274 18.50 -13.50 -19.10
C GLU A 274 18.81 -14.87 -18.52
N SER A 275 19.87 -14.98 -17.69
CA SER A 275 20.26 -16.26 -17.09
C SER A 275 19.25 -16.73 -16.02
N VAL A 276 18.65 -15.80 -15.29
CA VAL A 276 17.55 -16.07 -14.36
C VAL A 276 16.30 -16.59 -15.09
N GLN A 277 15.89 -15.94 -16.19
CA GLN A 277 14.75 -16.39 -16.99
C GLN A 277 15.01 -17.76 -17.62
N TRP A 278 16.22 -18.00 -18.13
CA TRP A 278 16.60 -19.28 -18.72
C TRP A 278 16.64 -20.41 -17.69
N ARG A 279 17.11 -20.13 -16.46
CA ARG A 279 17.08 -21.07 -15.34
C ARG A 279 15.65 -21.45 -14.94
N TRP A 280 14.72 -20.50 -14.95
CA TRP A 280 13.30 -20.73 -14.72
C TRP A 280 12.67 -21.61 -15.80
N LYS A 281 12.96 -21.32 -17.07
CA LYS A 281 12.49 -22.14 -18.20
C LYS A 281 12.91 -23.61 -18.02
N LYS A 282 14.20 -23.87 -17.79
CA LYS A 282 14.71 -25.23 -17.53
C LYS A 282 14.06 -25.90 -16.32
N TYR A 283 13.87 -25.16 -15.22
CA TYR A 283 13.23 -25.71 -14.02
C TYR A 283 11.82 -26.22 -14.31
N PHE A 284 11.02 -25.45 -15.03
CA PHE A 284 9.64 -25.83 -15.35
C PHE A 284 9.58 -26.93 -16.42
N GLU A 285 10.47 -26.92 -17.41
CA GLU A 285 10.59 -28.02 -18.38
C GLU A 285 10.92 -29.35 -17.67
N GLU A 286 11.84 -29.34 -16.70
CA GLU A 286 12.17 -30.53 -15.90
C GLU A 286 11.05 -30.93 -14.93
N LEU A 287 10.33 -29.95 -14.34
CA LEU A 287 9.25 -30.21 -13.40
C LEU A 287 8.01 -30.80 -14.09
N MET A 288 7.67 -30.29 -15.28
CA MET A 288 6.45 -30.64 -16.00
C MET A 288 6.59 -31.91 -16.84
N ASN A 289 7.82 -32.33 -17.15
CA ASN A 289 8.10 -33.51 -17.98
C ASN A 289 8.62 -34.72 -17.19
N LYS A 290 8.47 -34.73 -15.86
CA LYS A 290 8.65 -35.96 -15.07
C LYS A 290 7.37 -36.80 -15.17
N GLU A 291 7.45 -37.94 -15.82
CA GLU A 291 6.43 -38.98 -15.70
C GLU A 291 6.35 -39.40 -14.23
N ASN A 292 5.24 -39.06 -13.57
CA ASN A 292 4.93 -39.66 -12.29
C ASN A 292 4.54 -41.11 -12.55
N GLU A 293 5.27 -42.06 -11.96
CA GLU A 293 4.86 -43.47 -11.95
C GLU A 293 3.45 -43.55 -11.35
N ARG A 294 2.46 -43.75 -12.22
CA ARG A 294 1.12 -44.11 -11.80
C ARG A 294 1.23 -45.51 -11.24
N GLY A 295 1.32 -45.62 -9.91
CA GLY A 295 1.20 -46.89 -9.22
C GLY A 295 -0.01 -47.63 -9.77
N LYS A 296 0.24 -48.79 -10.39
CA LYS A 296 -0.81 -49.70 -10.84
C LYS A 296 -1.63 -50.08 -9.60
N LYS A 297 -2.88 -49.64 -9.56
CA LYS A 297 -3.91 -50.24 -8.71
C LYS A 297 -4.27 -51.61 -9.26
#